data_AF-A0A836WGW7-F1
#
_entry.id   AF-A0A836WGW7-F1
#
_cell.length_a   1.000
_cell.length_b   1.000
_cell.length_c   1.000
_cell.angle_alpha   90.00
_cell.angle_beta   90.00
_cell.angle_gamma   90.00
#
_symmetry.space_group_name_H-M   'P 1'
#
loop_
_entity.id
_entity.type
_entity.pdbx_description
1 polymer ?
#
loop_
_entity_poly.entity_id
_entity_poly.type
_entity_poly.pdbx_seq_one_letter_code
_entity_poly.pdbx_strand_id
1 'polypeptide(L)'
;TGIVVNWMPVSALPRNITCVDPIALEAKIIIDASGHDSVAVKRLVDRGLAKWKGMEPMHVNDGEEHVVHKTGEVYPGLIAAGMSVTETHGLARMGPTFGSMLYSGKRAADITAEKIKELER
;
A
#
# COMPACT_ATOMS: atom_id res chain seq x y z
N THR A 1 -6.56 -7.77 -11.92
CA THR A 1 -6.34 -6.70 -10.94
C THR A 1 -5.90 -5.44 -11.68
N GLY A 2 -6.07 -4.24 -11.14
CA GLY A 2 -5.66 -3.02 -11.83
C GLY A 2 -5.78 -1.78 -10.96
N ILE A 3 -5.17 -0.68 -11.39
CA ILE A 3 -5.22 0.62 -10.71
C ILE A 3 -5.75 1.67 -11.68
N VAL A 4 -6.52 2.61 -11.15
CA VAL A 4 -6.99 3.79 -11.88
C VAL A 4 -6.15 4.97 -11.43
N VAL A 5 -5.48 5.63 -12.36
CA VAL A 5 -4.58 6.75 -12.09
C VAL A 5 -5.09 8.01 -12.76
N ASN A 6 -4.91 9.15 -12.08
CA ASN A 6 -5.13 10.46 -12.66
C ASN A 6 -3.92 11.34 -12.38
N TRP A 7 -3.78 12.42 -13.14
CA TRP A 7 -2.71 13.38 -12.95
C TRP A 7 -2.96 14.20 -11.68
N MET A 8 -1.95 14.32 -10.81
CA MET A 8 -2.11 14.93 -9.48
C MET A 8 -2.77 16.32 -9.51
N PRO A 9 -2.39 17.26 -10.39
CA PRO A 9 -3.02 18.57 -10.48
C PRO A 9 -4.51 18.57 -10.86
N VAL A 10 -5.06 17.50 -11.42
CA VAL A 10 -6.52 17.39 -11.63
C VAL A 10 -7.27 17.57 -10.29
N SER A 11 -6.68 17.12 -9.18
CA SER A 11 -7.24 17.34 -7.83
C SER A 11 -7.23 18.81 -7.37
N ALA A 12 -6.38 19.65 -7.97
CA ALA A 12 -6.23 21.07 -7.63
C ALA A 12 -6.93 22.00 -8.63
N LEU A 13 -7.49 21.48 -9.73
CA LEU A 13 -8.20 22.28 -10.72
C LEU A 13 -9.51 22.85 -10.13
N PRO A 14 -9.96 24.03 -10.60
CA PRO A 14 -11.28 24.55 -10.29
C PRO A 14 -12.37 23.53 -10.69
N ARG A 15 -13.41 23.36 -9.86
CA ARG A 15 -14.50 22.38 -10.09
C ARG A 15 -15.10 22.43 -11.50
N ASN A 16 -15.07 23.60 -12.14
CA ASN A 16 -15.61 23.80 -13.48
C ASN A 16 -14.82 23.06 -14.59
N ILE A 17 -13.59 22.62 -14.33
CA ILE A 17 -12.72 21.91 -15.28
C ILE A 17 -12.08 20.64 -14.69
N THR A 18 -12.59 20.12 -13.57
CA THR A 18 -12.09 18.89 -12.93
C THR A 18 -12.53 17.60 -13.62
N CYS A 19 -13.39 17.66 -14.64
CA CYS A 19 -13.90 16.51 -15.39
C CYS A 19 -12.85 15.96 -16.38
N VAL A 20 -11.64 15.69 -15.88
CA VAL A 20 -10.58 15.00 -16.64
C VAL A 20 -10.61 13.54 -16.23
N ASP A 21 -11.01 12.69 -17.17
CA ASP A 21 -11.12 11.26 -16.94
C ASP A 21 -9.75 10.61 -16.62
N PRO A 22 -9.72 9.64 -15.70
CA PRO A 22 -8.50 8.91 -15.37
C PRO A 22 -8.19 7.82 -16.40
N ILE A 23 -7.00 7.21 -16.27
CA ILE A 23 -6.57 6.07 -17.09
C ILE A 23 -6.52 4.81 -16.21
N ALA A 24 -7.00 3.69 -16.74
CA ALA A 24 -6.90 2.39 -16.10
C ALA A 24 -5.63 1.65 -16.55
N LEU A 25 -4.91 1.07 -15.59
CA LEU A 25 -3.73 0.24 -15.81
C LEU A 25 -4.00 -1.16 -15.24
N GLU A 26 -3.84 -2.19 -16.07
CA GLU A 26 -3.99 -3.58 -15.64
C GLU A 26 -2.68 -4.13 -15.09
N ALA A 27 -2.79 -4.96 -14.05
CA ALA A 27 -1.66 -5.65 -13.45
C ALA A 27 -2.10 -6.99 -12.86
N LYS A 28 -1.18 -7.96 -12.81
CA LYS A 28 -1.42 -9.23 -12.10
C LYS A 28 -1.54 -8.99 -10.60
N ILE A 29 -0.56 -8.27 -10.05
CA ILE A 29 -0.43 -7.92 -8.63
C ILE A 29 -0.09 -6.42 -8.51
N ILE A 30 -0.61 -5.77 -7.48
CA ILE A 30 -0.33 -4.37 -7.13
C ILE A 30 0.40 -4.34 -5.79
N ILE A 31 1.41 -3.49 -5.65
CA ILE A 31 2.10 -3.23 -4.39
C ILE A 31 1.84 -1.78 -3.97
N ASP A 32 1.20 -1.57 -2.84
CA ASP A 32 1.07 -0.27 -2.18
C ASP A 32 2.29 0.01 -1.32
N ALA A 33 3.19 0.84 -1.85
CA ALA A 33 4.33 1.40 -1.14
C ALA A 33 4.23 2.94 -1.03
N SER A 34 3.01 3.48 -1.01
CA SER A 34 2.74 4.93 -0.93
C SER A 34 2.98 5.55 0.46
N GLY A 35 3.45 4.75 1.41
CA GLY A 35 3.86 5.20 2.73
C GLY A 35 2.66 5.42 3.65
N HIS A 36 2.68 6.49 4.45
CA HIS A 36 1.61 6.79 5.41
C HIS A 36 0.24 7.06 4.77
N ASP A 37 0.22 7.39 3.48
CA ASP A 37 -1.04 7.64 2.80
C ASP A 37 -1.79 6.36 2.46
N SER A 38 -1.08 5.22 2.33
CA SER A 38 -1.55 3.91 1.81
C SER A 38 -2.69 4.06 0.81
N VAL A 39 -2.41 4.80 -0.26
CA VAL A 39 -3.36 5.32 -1.23
C VAL A 39 -4.22 4.19 -1.81
N ALA A 40 -3.65 3.05 -2.19
CA ALA A 40 -4.41 1.96 -2.78
C ALA A 40 -5.27 1.25 -1.74
N VAL A 41 -4.75 1.05 -0.52
CA VAL A 41 -5.53 0.48 0.59
C VAL A 41 -6.70 1.38 0.97
N LYS A 42 -6.50 2.70 1.09
CA LYS A 42 -7.60 3.65 1.39
C LYS A 42 -8.72 3.55 0.37
N ARG A 43 -8.42 3.38 -0.92
CA ARG A 43 -9.46 3.25 -1.96
C ARG A 43 -10.30 1.98 -1.82
N LEU A 44 -9.75 0.91 -1.25
CA LEU A 44 -10.52 -0.28 -0.89
C LEU A 44 -11.34 -0.07 0.38
N VAL A 45 -10.81 0.66 1.36
CA VAL A 45 -11.50 1.03 2.60
C VAL A 45 -12.72 1.91 2.31
N ASP A 46 -12.59 2.89 1.40
CA ASP A 46 -13.69 3.75 0.93
C ASP A 46 -14.85 2.92 0.35
N ARG A 47 -14.55 1.71 -0.14
CA ARG A 47 -15.51 0.76 -0.74
C ARG A 47 -15.96 -0.34 0.24
N GLY A 48 -15.50 -0.32 1.49
CA GLY A 48 -15.78 -1.36 2.48
C GLY A 48 -15.12 -2.71 2.22
N LEU A 49 -14.08 -2.75 1.37
CA LEU A 49 -13.42 -3.99 0.92
C LEU A 49 -12.16 -4.33 1.74
N ALA A 50 -11.61 -3.37 2.49
CA ALA A 50 -10.43 -3.56 3.33
C ALA A 50 -10.62 -2.88 4.69
N LYS A 51 -9.87 -3.35 5.70
CA LYS A 51 -9.84 -2.74 7.04
C LYS A 51 -8.63 -1.81 7.15
N TRP A 52 -8.84 -0.67 7.82
CA TRP A 52 -7.79 0.29 8.15
C TRP A 52 -7.80 0.54 9.65
N LYS A 53 -6.67 0.33 10.32
CA LYS A 53 -6.56 0.54 11.76
C LYS A 53 -5.96 1.90 12.10
N GLY A 54 -5.07 2.42 11.24
CA GLY A 54 -4.33 3.65 11.49
C GLY A 54 -3.12 3.40 12.39
N MET A 55 -2.03 4.09 12.10
CA MET A 55 -0.75 3.94 12.79
C MET A 55 -0.81 4.28 14.30
N GLU A 56 -0.07 3.50 15.08
CA GLU A 56 0.12 3.70 16.53
C GLU A 56 1.31 4.64 16.84
N PRO A 57 1.44 5.14 18.09
CA PRO A 57 2.58 5.93 18.53
C PRO A 57 3.94 5.28 18.26
N MET A 58 5.00 6.10 18.31
CA MET A 58 6.34 5.64 17.97
C MET A 58 6.87 4.62 18.98
N HIS A 59 7.28 3.46 18.46
CA HIS A 59 8.04 2.44 19.17
C HIS A 59 8.96 1.77 18.17
N VAL A 60 10.26 2.12 18.22
CA VAL A 60 11.20 1.84 17.12
C VAL A 60 11.37 0.34 16.89
N ASN A 61 11.64 -0.43 17.95
CA ASN A 61 11.89 -1.88 17.83
C ASN A 61 10.68 -2.62 17.25
N ASP A 62 9.52 -2.50 17.91
CA ASP A 62 8.25 -3.07 17.43
C ASP A 62 7.86 -2.59 16.03
N GLY A 63 8.05 -1.30 15.73
CA GLY A 63 7.75 -0.75 14.43
C GLY A 63 8.61 -1.36 13.33
N GLU A 64 9.92 -1.49 13.55
CA GLU A 64 10.82 -2.10 12.57
C GLU A 64 10.54 -3.60 12.37
N GLU A 65 10.33 -4.33 13.45
CA GLU A 65 10.06 -5.77 13.41
C GLU A 65 8.69 -6.06 12.77
N HIS A 66 7.62 -5.46 13.30
CA HIS A 66 6.27 -5.79 12.87
C HIS A 66 5.98 -5.38 11.44
N VAL A 67 6.57 -4.28 10.93
CA VAL A 67 6.38 -3.88 9.53
C VAL A 67 6.87 -4.96 8.58
N VAL A 68 8.05 -5.53 8.83
CA VAL A 68 8.57 -6.62 8.01
C VAL A 68 7.67 -7.84 8.14
N HIS A 69 7.31 -8.26 9.35
CA HIS A 69 6.48 -9.46 9.53
C HIS A 69 5.06 -9.36 8.97
N LYS A 70 4.46 -8.16 9.00
CA LYS A 70 3.10 -7.90 8.51
C LYS A 70 3.04 -7.50 7.04
N THR A 71 4.18 -7.30 6.38
CA THR A 71 4.23 -7.10 4.92
C THR A 71 3.63 -8.31 4.21
N GLY A 72 2.64 -8.07 3.37
CA GLY A 72 1.92 -9.11 2.65
C GLY A 72 0.65 -8.61 1.98
N GLU A 73 -0.17 -9.57 1.53
CA GLU A 73 -1.42 -9.29 0.84
C GLU A 73 -2.50 -8.80 1.82
N VAL A 74 -3.06 -7.63 1.52
CA VAL A 74 -4.10 -6.98 2.34
C VAL A 74 -5.49 -7.12 1.72
N TYR A 75 -5.55 -7.41 0.42
CA TYR A 75 -6.74 -7.74 -0.36
C TYR A 75 -6.31 -8.59 -1.56
N PRO A 76 -7.14 -9.51 -2.10
CA PRO A 76 -6.74 -10.33 -3.26
C PRO A 76 -6.14 -9.50 -4.40
N GLY A 77 -4.85 -9.71 -4.68
CA GLY A 77 -4.08 -8.99 -5.70
C GLY A 77 -3.46 -7.65 -5.28
N LEU A 78 -3.60 -7.22 -4.01
CA LEU A 78 -2.99 -6.02 -3.45
C LEU A 78 -2.11 -6.37 -2.24
N ILE A 79 -0.83 -6.07 -2.35
CA ILE A 79 0.18 -6.23 -1.30
C ILE A 79 0.52 -4.86 -0.72
N ALA A 80 0.65 -4.74 0.60
CA ALA A 80 1.16 -3.53 1.24
C ALA A 80 2.63 -3.70 1.62
N ALA A 81 3.44 -2.64 1.46
CA ALA A 81 4.84 -2.59 1.83
C ALA A 81 5.21 -1.26 2.51
N GLY A 82 6.26 -1.27 3.34
CA GLY A 82 6.73 -0.12 4.10
C GLY A 82 5.66 0.43 5.05
N MET A 83 5.58 1.76 5.17
CA MET A 83 4.62 2.40 6.07
C MET A 83 3.15 2.15 5.70
N SER A 84 2.86 1.73 4.46
CA SER A 84 1.50 1.31 4.10
C SER A 84 1.02 0.13 4.95
N VAL A 85 1.94 -0.75 5.35
CA VAL A 85 1.69 -1.89 6.27
C VAL A 85 1.34 -1.39 7.67
N THR A 86 2.11 -0.41 8.18
CA THR A 86 1.90 0.21 9.49
C THR A 86 0.50 0.76 9.62
N GLU A 87 0.06 1.55 8.64
CA GLU A 87 -1.26 2.18 8.66
C GLU A 87 -2.39 1.16 8.49
N THR A 88 -2.19 0.16 7.63
CA THR A 88 -3.20 -0.88 7.38
C THR A 88 -3.44 -1.72 8.64
N HIS A 89 -2.36 -2.13 9.31
CA HIS A 89 -2.43 -3.07 10.43
C HIS A 89 -2.42 -2.41 11.81
N GLY A 90 -2.23 -1.10 11.89
CA GLY A 90 -2.14 -0.35 13.14
C GLY A 90 -0.92 -0.74 13.93
N LEU A 91 0.25 -0.53 13.33
CA LEU A 91 1.55 -0.80 13.96
C LEU A 91 2.17 0.50 14.45
N ALA A 92 3.15 0.38 15.34
CA ALA A 92 3.98 1.49 15.75
C ALA A 92 4.84 2.02 14.60
N ARG A 93 5.09 3.33 14.60
CA ARG A 93 6.11 3.94 13.71
C ARG A 93 7.52 3.80 14.28
N MET A 94 8.52 3.80 13.39
CA MET A 94 9.94 3.68 13.76
C MET A 94 10.75 4.98 13.71
N GLY A 95 10.21 6.05 13.10
CA GLY A 95 10.94 7.33 13.03
C GLY A 95 12.05 7.30 11.96
N PRO A 96 13.22 7.91 12.19
CA PRO A 96 14.27 8.08 11.18
C PRO A 96 15.18 6.83 11.04
N THR A 97 14.58 5.64 11.03
CA THR A 97 15.27 4.38 10.76
C THR A 97 14.63 3.72 9.53
N PHE A 98 15.44 3.07 8.69
CA PHE A 98 15.02 2.66 7.35
C PHE A 98 15.24 1.16 7.05
N GLY A 99 15.78 0.39 7.99
CA GLY A 99 16.11 -1.02 7.78
C GLY A 99 14.86 -1.82 7.44
N SER A 100 13.82 -1.65 8.24
CA SER A 100 12.52 -2.29 8.03
C SER A 100 11.87 -1.95 6.68
N MET A 101 12.09 -0.75 6.13
CA MET A 101 11.55 -0.37 4.82
C MET A 101 12.15 -1.21 3.70
N LEU A 102 13.46 -1.43 3.73
CA LEU A 102 14.16 -2.24 2.73
C LEU A 102 13.78 -3.73 2.86
N TYR A 103 13.73 -4.25 4.08
CA TYR A 103 13.34 -5.65 4.31
C TYR A 103 11.86 -5.91 4.00
N SER A 104 10.99 -4.93 4.27
CA SER A 104 9.58 -4.97 3.85
C SER A 104 9.48 -4.99 2.31
N GLY A 105 10.20 -4.11 1.60
CA GLY A 105 10.22 -4.14 0.14
C GLY A 105 10.71 -5.47 -0.44
N LYS A 106 11.77 -6.04 0.13
CA LYS A 106 12.27 -7.37 -0.25
C LYS A 106 11.20 -8.45 -0.05
N ARG A 107 10.57 -8.50 1.12
CA ARG A 107 9.51 -9.47 1.42
C ARG A 107 8.30 -9.31 0.50
N ALA A 108 7.90 -8.08 0.18
CA ALA A 108 6.83 -7.83 -0.76
C ALA A 108 7.17 -8.36 -2.17
N ALA A 109 8.42 -8.21 -2.61
CA ALA A 109 8.89 -8.77 -3.87
C ALA A 109 8.87 -10.31 -3.87
N ASP A 110 9.33 -10.95 -2.79
CA ASP A 110 9.32 -12.41 -2.65
C ASP A 110 7.87 -12.96 -2.73
N ILE A 111 6.94 -12.38 -1.97
CA ILE A 111 5.50 -12.76 -1.99
C ILE A 111 4.89 -12.53 -3.37
N THR A 112 5.24 -11.42 -4.03
CA THR A 112 4.75 -11.11 -5.38
C THR A 112 5.23 -12.15 -6.39
N ALA A 113 6.50 -12.54 -6.33
CA ALA A 113 7.07 -13.54 -7.22
C ALA A 113 6.43 -14.93 -7.05
N GLU A 114 6.10 -15.31 -5.82
CA GLU A 114 5.34 -16.53 -5.53
C GLU A 114 3.94 -16.47 -6.13
N LYS A 115 3.19 -15.40 -5.87
CA LYS A 115 1.83 -15.22 -6.38
C LYS A 115 1.74 -15.16 -7.91
N ILE A 116 2.70 -14.53 -8.58
CA ILE A 116 2.73 -14.50 -10.04
C ILE A 116 2.85 -15.93 -10.61
N LYS A 117 3.67 -16.80 -9.98
CA LYS A 117 3.79 -18.21 -10.40
C LYS A 117 2.50 -19.00 -10.16
N GLU A 118 1.77 -18.70 -9.09
CA GLU A 118 0.47 -19.33 -8.82
C GLU A 118 -0.59 -18.94 -9.85
N LEU A 119 -0.60 -17.69 -10.32
CA LEU A 119 -1.53 -17.19 -11.33
C LEU A 119 -1.27 -17.72 -12.75
N GLU A 120 -0.05 -18.22 -13.00
CA GLU A 120 0.36 -18.77 -14.30
C GLU A 120 0.20 -20.29 -14.40
N ARG A 121 -0.18 -20.96 -13.31
CA ARG A 121 -0.50 -22.39 -13.26
C ARG A 121 -1.97 -22.64 -13.58
#